data_AF-A0A183F4Q4-F1
#
_entry.id   AF-A0A183F4Q4-F1
#
_cell.length_a   1.000
_cell.length_b   1.000
_cell.length_c   1.000
_cell.angle_alpha   90.00
_cell.angle_beta   90.00
_cell.angle_gamma   90.00
#
_symmetry.space_group_name_H-M   'P 1'
#
loop_
_entity.id
_entity.type
_entity.pdbx_description
1 polymer ?
#
loop_
_entity_poly.entity_id
_entity_poly.type
_entity_poly.pdbx_seq_one_letter_code
_entity_poly.pdbx_strand_id
1 'polypeptide(L)'
;MRCAFCGEIGDHYSDSCYRVRSARQRRNVIEDGEKCVLFLEPCPGGAGCPKYDWRCFHCRSREHHSALCELPEQSKEISENLLNARRSLSSTLDRIRALQEDLRRFDV
;
A
#
# COMPACT_ATOMS: atom_id res chain seq x y z
N MET A 1 17.40 10.28 16.02
CA MET A 1 17.26 9.85 14.62
C MET A 1 16.37 10.83 13.89
N ARG A 2 16.69 11.20 12.65
CA ARG A 2 15.86 12.08 11.81
C ARG A 2 15.00 11.21 10.89
N CYS A 3 13.70 11.47 10.83
CA CYS A 3 12.82 10.76 9.91
C CYS A 3 13.20 11.08 8.46
N ALA A 4 13.41 10.04 7.65
CA ALA A 4 13.80 10.16 6.25
C ALA A 4 12.73 10.83 5.38
N PHE A 5 11.47 10.78 5.83
CA PHE A 5 10.31 11.26 5.08
C PHE A 5 9.88 12.67 5.51
N CYS A 6 9.57 12.88 6.79
CA CYS A 6 9.07 14.18 7.25
C CYS A 6 10.15 15.08 7.85
N GLY A 7 11.38 14.57 8.02
CA GLY A 7 12.51 15.33 8.53
C GLY A 7 12.49 15.61 10.04
N GLU A 8 11.48 15.17 10.78
CA GLU A 8 11.34 15.35 12.23
C GLU A 8 12.39 14.55 13.00
N ILE A 9 12.87 15.09 14.12
CA ILE A 9 13.96 14.49 14.90
C ILE A 9 13.40 13.91 16.19
N GLY A 10 13.68 12.63 16.45
CA GLY A 10 13.45 11.99 17.75
C GLY A 10 12.01 11.57 18.06
N ASP A 11 11.04 11.97 17.25
CA ASP A 11 9.61 11.68 17.48
C ASP A 11 9.21 10.24 17.09
N HIS A 12 9.71 9.74 15.96
CA HIS A 12 9.35 8.42 15.43
C HIS A 12 10.43 7.83 14.51
N TYR A 13 10.35 6.52 14.26
CA TYR A 13 11.13 5.86 13.20
C TYR A 13 10.53 6.14 11.82
N SER A 14 11.37 6.23 10.80
CA SER A 14 10.95 6.58 9.43
C SER A 14 9.82 5.68 8.92
N ASP A 15 9.89 4.36 9.15
CA ASP A 15 8.87 3.39 8.75
C ASP A 15 7.47 3.69 9.34
N SER A 16 7.45 4.34 10.50
CA SER A 16 6.28 4.69 11.30
C SER A 16 5.84 6.15 11.12
N CYS A 17 6.38 6.86 10.13
CA CYS A 17 6.02 8.25 9.85
C CYS A 17 4.52 8.41 9.56
N TYR A 18 3.84 9.22 10.38
CA TYR A 18 2.41 9.52 10.27
C TYR A 18 2.10 10.74 9.38
N ARG A 19 3.11 11.56 9.05
CA ARG A 19 2.97 12.72 8.15
C ARG A 19 3.00 12.31 6.67
N VAL A 20 3.84 11.34 6.33
CA VAL A 20 3.96 10.78 4.97
C VAL A 20 3.51 9.32 5.01
N ARG A 21 2.22 9.11 4.73
CA ARG A 21 1.55 7.84 5.05
C ARG A 21 1.68 6.79 3.95
N SER A 22 1.45 7.17 2.69
CA SER A 22 1.45 6.20 1.59
C SER A 22 2.86 5.87 1.12
N ALA A 23 3.08 4.62 0.74
CA ALA A 23 4.33 4.15 0.14
C ALA A 23 4.71 4.98 -1.11
N ARG A 24 3.72 5.38 -1.91
CA ARG A 24 3.93 6.26 -3.07
C ARG A 24 4.43 7.64 -2.68
N GLN A 25 3.80 8.30 -1.70
CA GLN A 25 4.29 9.60 -1.20
C GLN A 25 5.70 9.48 -0.62
N ARG A 26 5.97 8.40 0.12
CA ARG A 26 7.31 8.13 0.66
C ARG A 26 8.34 7.98 -0.45
N ARG A 27 8.01 7.31 -1.56
CA ARG A 27 8.89 7.18 -2.72
C ARG A 27 9.22 8.54 -3.32
N ASN A 28 8.20 9.36 -3.59
CA ASN A 28 8.41 10.70 -4.13
C ASN A 28 9.34 11.54 -3.24
N VAL A 29 9.15 11.51 -1.92
CA VAL A 29 10.01 12.25 -0.97
C VAL A 29 11.47 11.79 -1.02
N ILE A 30 11.72 10.50 -1.26
CA ILE A 30 13.08 9.95 -1.39
C ILE A 30 13.70 10.35 -2.73
N GLU A 31 12.94 10.25 -3.82
CA GLU A 31 13.38 10.61 -5.17
C GLU A 31 13.64 12.12 -5.30
N ASP A 32 12.69 12.95 -4.88
CA ASP A 32 12.82 14.42 -4.87
C ASP A 32 13.97 14.90 -3.97
N GLY A 33 14.30 14.12 -2.94
CA GLY A 33 15.40 14.38 -2.04
C GLY A 33 16.74 13.80 -2.49
N GLU A 34 16.81 13.19 -3.68
CA GLU A 34 17.99 12.49 -4.22
C GLU A 34 18.59 11.47 -3.23
N LYS A 35 17.75 10.85 -2.42
CA LYS A 35 18.16 9.85 -1.42
C LYS A 35 18.11 8.46 -2.02
N CYS A 36 18.90 7.54 -1.44
CA CYS A 36 18.89 6.16 -1.89
C CYS A 36 17.56 5.47 -1.55
N VAL A 37 16.92 4.85 -2.53
CA VAL A 37 15.68 4.07 -2.34
C VAL A 37 15.85 2.82 -1.47
N LEU A 38 17.08 2.33 -1.31
CA LEU A 38 17.41 1.18 -0.47
C LEU A 38 17.71 1.57 0.98
N PHE A 39 18.36 2.72 1.18
CA PHE A 39 18.89 3.15 2.48
C PHE A 39 18.10 4.30 3.14
N LEU A 40 17.28 5.01 2.37
CA LEU A 40 16.50 6.19 2.77
C LEU A 40 17.33 7.43 3.16
N GLU A 41 18.64 7.37 2.94
CA GLU A 41 19.61 8.43 3.18
C GLU A 41 20.55 8.57 1.98
N PRO A 42 21.34 9.65 1.89
CA PRO A 42 22.43 9.74 0.93
C PRO A 42 23.40 8.57 1.10
N CYS A 43 23.80 7.93 0.02
CA CYS A 43 24.78 6.86 0.05
C CYS A 43 25.56 6.79 -1.29
N PRO A 44 26.69 6.08 -1.36
CA PRO A 44 27.48 5.93 -2.58
C PRO A 44 26.72 5.32 -3.77
N GLY A 45 25.61 4.63 -3.51
CA GLY A 45 24.81 3.95 -4.53
C GLY A 45 25.44 2.62 -4.99
N GLY A 46 24.69 1.89 -5.83
CA GLY A 46 25.10 0.59 -6.37
C GLY A 46 25.61 -0.39 -5.29
N ALA A 47 26.67 -1.12 -5.62
CA ALA A 47 27.33 -2.06 -4.70
C ALA A 47 27.95 -1.39 -3.46
N GLY A 48 28.10 -0.06 -3.45
CA GLY A 48 28.56 0.70 -2.28
C GLY A 48 27.44 1.06 -1.29
N CYS A 49 26.19 0.72 -1.60
CA CYS A 49 25.08 0.95 -0.68
C CYS A 49 25.13 -0.04 0.50
N PRO A 50 25.04 0.41 1.77
CA PRO A 50 24.99 -0.48 2.94
C PRO A 50 23.84 -1.49 2.93
N LYS A 51 22.81 -1.23 2.11
CA LYS A 51 21.60 -2.03 1.97
C LYS A 51 21.52 -2.73 0.60
N TYR A 52 22.60 -2.77 -0.18
CA TYR A 52 22.58 -3.30 -1.54
C TYR A 52 22.01 -4.72 -1.63
N ASP A 53 22.40 -5.60 -0.71
CA ASP A 53 21.94 -7.00 -0.70
C ASP A 53 20.63 -7.23 0.05
N TRP A 54 20.08 -6.21 0.69
CA TRP A 54 18.89 -6.33 1.53
C TRP A 54 17.65 -6.57 0.69
N ARG A 55 16.73 -7.36 1.24
CA ARG A 55 15.45 -7.67 0.60
C ARG A 55 14.32 -6.99 1.36
N CYS A 56 13.39 -6.42 0.60
CA CYS A 56 12.14 -5.92 1.13
C CYS A 56 11.42 -7.02 1.91
N PHE A 57 10.90 -6.68 3.09
CA PHE A 57 10.17 -7.61 3.94
C PHE A 57 8.87 -8.10 3.30
N HIS A 58 8.20 -7.24 2.52
CA HIS A 58 6.88 -7.51 1.95
C HIS A 58 6.95 -8.30 0.63
N CYS A 59 7.71 -7.81 -0.34
CA CYS A 59 7.75 -8.40 -1.69
C CYS A 59 9.04 -9.17 -2.00
N ARG A 60 10.01 -9.19 -1.09
CA ARG A 60 11.33 -9.85 -1.24
C ARG A 60 12.23 -9.33 -2.37
N SER A 61 11.84 -8.24 -3.04
CA SER A 61 12.66 -7.52 -4.01
C SER A 61 13.87 -6.84 -3.35
N ARG A 62 14.93 -6.61 -4.12
CA ARG A 62 16.14 -5.88 -3.73
C ARG A 62 16.15 -4.42 -4.20
N GLU A 63 15.08 -3.98 -4.86
CA GLU A 63 15.04 -2.66 -5.51
C GLU A 63 14.59 -1.52 -4.60
N HIS A 64 14.11 -1.80 -3.38
CA HIS A 64 13.61 -0.76 -2.47
C HIS A 64 13.67 -1.17 -0.99
N HIS A 65 13.72 -0.15 -0.13
CA HIS A 65 13.48 -0.28 1.30
C HIS A 65 12.02 -0.65 1.59
N SER A 66 11.76 -1.52 2.58
CA SER A 66 10.41 -2.01 2.91
C SER A 66 9.35 -0.91 3.11
N ALA A 67 9.75 0.23 3.67
CA ALA A 67 8.89 1.40 3.89
C ALA A 67 8.38 2.08 2.60
N LEU A 68 8.97 1.77 1.44
CA LEU A 68 8.59 2.25 0.11
C LEU A 68 7.77 1.21 -0.69
N CYS A 69 7.49 0.05 -0.09
CA CYS A 69 6.79 -1.03 -0.76
C CYS A 69 5.28 -0.75 -0.78
N GLU A 70 4.68 -0.71 -1.96
CA GLU A 70 3.24 -0.51 -2.13
C GLU A 70 2.42 -1.78 -1.92
N LEU A 71 3.06 -2.97 -1.90
CA LEU A 71 2.38 -4.26 -1.81
C LEU A 71 1.40 -4.36 -0.61
N PRO A 72 1.74 -3.90 0.61
CA PRO A 72 0.79 -3.94 1.73
C PRO A 72 -0.47 -3.10 1.48
N GLU A 73 -0.32 -1.91 0.90
CA GLU A 73 -1.43 -1.00 0.60
C GLU A 73 -2.31 -1.57 -0.52
N GLN A 74 -1.69 -2.02 -1.61
CA GLN A 74 -2.39 -2.64 -2.74
C GLN A 74 -3.13 -3.92 -2.33
N SER A 75 -2.50 -4.77 -1.51
CA SER A 75 -3.12 -6.00 -1.02
C SER A 75 -4.37 -5.72 -0.18
N LYS A 76 -4.31 -4.68 0.67
CA LYS A 76 -5.45 -4.23 1.46
C LYS A 76 -6.57 -3.70 0.56
N GLU A 77 -6.26 -2.83 -0.39
CA GLU A 77 -7.22 -2.27 -1.34
C GLU A 77 -7.93 -3.36 -2.15
N ILE A 78 -7.17 -4.33 -2.70
CA ILE A 78 -7.75 -5.46 -3.46
C ILE A 78 -8.69 -6.28 -2.57
N SER A 79 -8.31 -6.52 -1.31
CA SER A 79 -9.13 -7.29 -0.37
C SER A 79 -10.44 -6.57 -0.03
N GLU A 80 -10.39 -5.26 0.20
CA GLU A 80 -11.56 -4.42 0.44
C GLU A 80 -12.48 -4.37 -0.79
N ASN A 81 -11.91 -4.20 -1.99
CA ASN A 81 -12.65 -4.21 -3.24
C ASN A 81 -13.35 -5.54 -3.49
N LEU A 82 -12.66 -6.67 -3.25
CA LEU A 82 -13.25 -7.99 -3.37
C LEU A 82 -14.42 -8.19 -2.39
N LEU A 83 -14.25 -7.75 -1.14
CA LEU A 83 -15.31 -7.84 -0.14
C LEU A 83 -16.54 -7.00 -0.55
N ASN A 84 -16.32 -5.79 -1.05
CA ASN A 84 -17.39 -4.90 -1.50
C ASN A 84 -18.11 -5.45 -2.75
N ALA A 85 -17.37 -6.03 -3.69
CA ALA A 85 -17.94 -6.69 -4.86
C ALA A 85 -18.82 -7.90 -4.44
N ARG A 86 -18.35 -8.73 -3.50
CA ARG A 86 -19.13 -9.86 -2.97
C ARG A 86 -20.42 -9.41 -2.29
N ARG A 87 -20.37 -8.34 -1.47
CA ARG A 87 -21.56 -7.77 -0.83
C ARG A 87 -22.56 -7.23 -1.85
N SER A 88 -22.07 -6.52 -2.87
CA SER A 88 -22.90 -5.97 -3.95
C SER A 88 -23.58 -7.07 -4.77
N LEU A 89 -22.86 -8.14 -5.08
CA LEU A 89 -23.40 -9.32 -5.76
C LEU A 89 -24.53 -9.96 -4.93
N SER A 90 -24.30 -10.19 -3.63
CA SER A 90 -25.32 -10.78 -2.75
C SER A 90 -26.60 -9.95 -2.75
N SER A 91 -26.48 -8.64 -2.52
CA SER A 91 -27.64 -7.74 -2.49
C SER A 91 -28.38 -7.69 -3.82
N THR A 92 -27.65 -7.76 -4.94
CA THR A 92 -28.25 -7.79 -6.28
C THR A 92 -29.02 -9.09 -6.51
N LEU A 93 -28.46 -10.23 -6.10
CA LEU A 93 -29.13 -11.52 -6.19
C LEU A 93 -30.39 -11.59 -5.31
N ASP A 94 -30.33 -11.04 -4.10
CA ASP A 94 -31.50 -10.92 -3.21
C ASP A 94 -32.63 -10.12 -3.88
N ARG A 95 -32.28 -9.00 -4.52
CA ARG A 95 -33.25 -8.17 -5.25
C ARG A 95 -33.83 -8.88 -6.47
N ILE A 96 -33.01 -9.62 -7.23
CA ILE A 96 -33.49 -10.42 -8.36
C ILE A 96 -34.50 -11.48 -7.87
N ARG A 97 -34.19 -12.18 -6.77
CA ARG A 97 -35.09 -13.18 -6.20
C ARG A 97 -36.43 -12.58 -5.79
N ALA A 98 -36.42 -11.45 -5.10
CA ALA A 98 -37.63 -10.75 -4.70
C ALA A 98 -38.49 -10.35 -5.91
N LEU A 99 -37.87 -9.77 -6.95
CA LEU A 99 -38.59 -9.39 -8.18
C LEU A 99 -39.16 -10.61 -8.92
N GLN A 100 -38.45 -11.74 -8.93
CA GLN A 100 -38.95 -13.00 -9.52
C GLN A 100 -40.12 -13.59 -8.74
N GLU A 101 -40.17 -13.39 -7.42
CA GLU A 101 -41.32 -13.78 -6.60
C GLU A 101 -42.52 -12.87 -6.87
N ASP A 102 -42.30 -11.56 -6.98
CA ASP A 102 -43.35 -10.60 -7.29
C ASP A 102 -43.97 -10.87 -8.67
N LEU A 103 -43.16 -11.05 -9.72
CA LEU A 103 -43.66 -11.38 -11.07
C LEU A 103 -44.54 -12.64 -11.06
N ARG A 104 -44.12 -13.69 -10.36
CA ARG A 104 -44.90 -14.93 -10.23
C ARG A 104 -46.24 -14.74 -9.53
N ARG A 105 -46.38 -13.70 -8.69
CA ARG A 105 -47.67 -13.37 -8.04
C ARG A 105 -48.59 -12.55 -8.94
N PHE A 106 -48.06 -11.83 -9.93
CA PHE A 106 -48.85 -11.03 -10.88
C PHE A 106 -49.33 -11.83 -12.10
N ASP A 107 -48.67 -12.95 -12.43
CA ASP A 107 -49.05 -13.87 -13.52
C ASP A 107 -50.20 -14.86 -13.16
N VAL A 108 -50.86 -14.67 -12.00
CA VAL A 108 -52.03 -15.45 -11.52
C VAL A 108 -53.24 -14.54 -11.45
#